data_AF-A0A7V5PPX8-F1
#
_entry.id   AF-A0A7V5PPX8-F1
#
_cell.length_a   1.000
_cell.length_b   1.000
_cell.length_c   1.000
_cell.angle_alpha   90.00
_cell.angle_beta   90.00
_cell.angle_gamma   90.00
#
_symmetry.space_group_name_H-M   'P 1'
#
loop_
_entity.id
_entity.type
_entity.pdbx_description
1 polymer ?
#
loop_
_entity_poly.entity_id
_entity_poly.type
_entity_poly.pdbx_seq_one_letter_code
_entity_poly.pdbx_strand_id
1 'polypeptide(L)'
;MKFRFPYGREPLSVLLIFFAVLIRPAATNGADYFLRLTKAGEKQRTAVLNGQILPAKNSVDKSSPIRVLPAVTNPRSSSHFNRWLQLNGQESAAEEYFAYLKQQGLADLLEPVHVFRVRAAREDSVAKQWYLDKIHAQEAWQITRGSAGVVVGVIDTGIDYTHPDLQNSLWVNRAELNGEEGVDDDGNGYVDDVSGWDFTDAPRFADNGDYKDPDNDPMDEFGSGHGTQVA
;
A
#
# COMPACT_ATOMS: atom_id res chain seq x y z
N MET A 1 -43.23 36.71 -29.22
CA MET A 1 -41.91 36.60 -28.57
C MET A 1 -41.38 35.19 -28.87
N LYS A 2 -40.18 35.11 -29.45
CA LYS A 2 -39.63 34.04 -30.31
C LYS A 2 -39.56 32.64 -29.66
N PHE A 3 -40.25 31.65 -30.24
CA PHE A 3 -39.78 30.51 -31.07
C PHE A 3 -38.93 29.43 -30.37
N ARG A 4 -39.53 28.23 -30.24
CA ARG A 4 -38.91 26.90 -30.07
C ARG A 4 -38.47 26.35 -31.43
N PHE A 5 -37.45 25.49 -31.48
CA PHE A 5 -37.36 24.26 -32.31
C PHE A 5 -36.09 23.42 -31.96
N PRO A 6 -36.01 22.12 -32.36
CA PRO A 6 -35.39 21.00 -31.61
C PRO A 6 -34.22 20.29 -32.35
N TYR A 7 -33.66 19.23 -31.73
CA TYR A 7 -32.80 18.12 -32.24
C TYR A 7 -32.12 18.19 -33.65
N GLY A 8 -30.81 17.89 -33.69
CA GLY A 8 -30.18 17.03 -34.74
C GLY A 8 -28.89 17.50 -35.47
N ARG A 9 -27.75 16.84 -35.16
CA ARG A 9 -26.50 16.50 -35.93
C ARG A 9 -25.85 17.52 -36.90
N GLU A 10 -24.54 17.79 -36.87
CA GLU A 10 -23.37 16.96 -37.32
C GLU A 10 -22.05 17.78 -37.05
N PRO A 11 -20.81 17.31 -37.33
CA PRO A 11 -19.68 17.36 -36.40
C PRO A 11 -18.62 18.43 -36.73
N LEU A 12 -17.82 18.82 -35.74
CA LEU A 12 -16.52 19.45 -35.97
C LEU A 12 -15.43 18.55 -35.37
N SER A 13 -14.85 17.76 -36.28
CA SER A 13 -13.50 17.20 -36.16
C SER A 13 -12.46 18.31 -36.17
N VAL A 14 -11.22 17.95 -35.77
CA VAL A 14 -9.97 18.75 -35.73
C VAL A 14 -9.74 19.34 -34.32
N LEU A 15 -8.71 19.01 -33.55
CA LEU A 15 -7.38 18.48 -33.83
C LEU A 15 -6.87 17.72 -32.60
N LEU A 16 -6.37 16.52 -32.85
CA LEU A 16 -5.52 15.76 -31.95
C LEU A 16 -4.26 16.60 -31.63
N ILE A 17 -4.18 17.21 -30.45
CA ILE A 17 -2.88 17.62 -29.88
C ILE A 17 -2.63 16.70 -28.70
N PHE A 18 -1.95 15.60 -29.01
CA PHE A 18 -1.14 14.88 -28.05
C PHE A 18 -0.11 15.86 -27.49
N PHE A 19 -0.31 16.33 -26.26
CA PHE A 19 0.80 16.55 -25.36
C PHE A 19 0.50 15.80 -24.06
N ALA A 20 0.87 14.53 -24.11
CA ALA A 20 1.12 13.74 -22.94
C ALA A 20 2.24 14.41 -22.14
N VAL A 21 1.91 14.99 -20.99
CA VAL A 21 2.78 14.90 -19.82
C VAL A 21 1.96 14.21 -18.73
N LEU A 22 1.75 12.93 -18.98
CA LEU A 22 1.36 11.95 -18.00
C LEU A 22 2.43 11.92 -16.91
N ILE A 23 2.14 12.40 -15.71
CA ILE A 23 2.81 11.85 -14.53
C ILE A 23 2.14 10.49 -14.31
N ARG A 24 2.63 9.49 -15.04
CA ARG A 24 2.40 8.08 -14.73
C ARG A 24 3.01 7.84 -13.35
N PRO A 25 2.40 7.05 -12.46
CA PRO A 25 3.20 6.43 -11.43
C PRO A 25 4.36 5.78 -12.16
N ALA A 26 5.60 6.14 -11.81
CA ALA A 26 6.74 5.36 -12.24
C ALA A 26 6.70 4.07 -11.40
N ALA A 27 5.69 3.24 -11.65
CA ALA A 27 5.86 1.81 -11.59
C ALA A 27 6.98 1.53 -12.58
N THR A 28 8.21 1.51 -12.09
CA THR A 28 9.18 0.66 -12.74
C THR A 28 8.57 -0.72 -12.60
N ASN A 29 8.19 -1.37 -13.71
CA ASN A 29 7.87 -2.79 -13.68
C ASN A 29 9.02 -3.44 -12.91
N GLY A 30 8.71 -3.98 -11.73
CA GLY A 30 9.67 -4.83 -11.05
C GLY A 30 10.08 -5.89 -12.05
N ALA A 31 11.34 -6.32 -12.02
CA ALA A 31 11.69 -7.55 -12.73
C ALA A 31 10.92 -8.75 -12.14
N ASP A 32 10.21 -8.59 -11.03
CA ASP A 32 9.53 -9.65 -10.30
C ASP A 32 8.03 -9.74 -10.61
N TYR A 33 7.51 -10.96 -10.71
CA TYR A 33 6.09 -11.30 -10.88
C TYR A 33 5.72 -12.46 -9.94
N PHE A 34 4.49 -12.46 -9.42
CA PHE A 34 3.91 -13.62 -8.75
C PHE A 34 3.11 -14.46 -9.75
N LEU A 35 3.41 -15.75 -9.78
CA LEU A 35 2.74 -16.75 -10.59
C LEU A 35 2.02 -17.74 -9.68
N ARG A 36 0.71 -17.92 -9.89
CA ARG A 36 -0.08 -18.91 -9.16
C ARG A 36 -0.31 -20.16 -9.98
N LEU A 37 0.09 -21.29 -9.40
CA LEU A 37 -0.14 -22.63 -9.90
C LEU A 37 -1.57 -23.10 -9.62
N THR A 38 -2.12 -23.88 -10.55
CA THR A 38 -3.31 -24.70 -10.29
C THR A 38 -2.96 -25.87 -9.37
N LYS A 39 -3.95 -26.66 -8.93
CA LYS A 39 -3.69 -27.93 -8.22
C LYS A 39 -2.84 -28.91 -9.03
N ALA A 40 -2.94 -28.90 -10.35
CA ALA A 40 -2.12 -29.72 -11.23
C ALA A 40 -0.69 -29.18 -11.33
N GLY A 41 -0.55 -27.84 -11.43
CA GLY A 41 0.76 -27.17 -11.38
C GLY A 41 1.51 -27.40 -10.08
N GLU A 42 0.82 -27.37 -8.94
CA GLU A 42 1.42 -27.63 -7.62
C GLU A 42 2.05 -29.02 -7.54
N LYS A 43 1.40 -30.05 -8.10
CA LYS A 43 1.96 -31.41 -8.20
C LYS A 43 3.22 -31.48 -9.06
N GLN A 44 3.35 -30.58 -10.03
CA GLN A 44 4.49 -30.49 -10.95
C GLN A 44 5.47 -29.36 -10.57
N ARG A 45 5.30 -28.74 -9.40
CA ARG A 45 6.07 -27.57 -8.95
C ARG A 45 7.57 -27.77 -9.07
N THR A 46 8.09 -28.94 -8.70
CA THR A 46 9.53 -29.24 -8.79
C THR A 46 10.02 -29.22 -10.24
N ALA A 47 9.22 -29.73 -11.19
CA ALA A 47 9.54 -29.69 -12.61
C ALA A 47 9.48 -28.26 -13.17
N VAL A 48 8.52 -27.45 -12.71
CA VAL A 48 8.42 -26.02 -13.04
C VAL A 48 9.65 -25.25 -12.50
N LEU A 49 9.99 -25.43 -11.22
CA LEU A 49 11.14 -24.80 -10.57
C LEU A 49 12.48 -25.17 -11.23
N ASN A 50 12.63 -26.43 -11.62
CA ASN A 50 13.85 -26.92 -12.25
C ASN A 50 13.90 -26.63 -13.76
N GLY A 51 12.93 -25.89 -14.32
CA GLY A 51 12.89 -25.56 -15.74
C GLY A 51 12.70 -26.79 -16.65
N GLN A 52 12.12 -27.88 -16.16
CA GLN A 52 11.80 -29.05 -16.97
C GLN A 52 10.52 -28.85 -17.79
N ILE A 53 9.73 -27.84 -17.43
CA ILE A 53 8.48 -27.44 -18.10
C ILE A 53 8.72 -26.04 -18.68
N LEU A 54 9.10 -25.98 -19.95
CA LEU A 54 9.46 -24.75 -20.68
C LEU A 54 8.79 -24.70 -22.06
N PRO A 55 8.51 -23.49 -22.58
CA PRO A 55 8.05 -23.35 -23.96
C PRO A 55 9.12 -23.86 -24.93
N ALA A 56 8.69 -24.50 -26.03
CA ALA A 56 9.56 -25.15 -27.01
C ALA A 56 10.59 -24.22 -27.69
N LYS A 57 10.45 -22.89 -27.53
CA LYS A 57 11.39 -21.87 -28.05
C LYS A 57 12.49 -21.46 -27.05
N ASN A 58 12.38 -21.83 -25.77
CA ASN A 58 13.37 -21.53 -24.72
C ASN A 58 13.84 -22.80 -24.02
N SER A 59 14.50 -23.71 -24.76
CA SER A 59 15.22 -24.84 -24.17
C SER A 59 16.42 -24.31 -23.40
N VAL A 60 16.36 -24.33 -22.05
CA VAL A 60 17.39 -23.94 -21.06
C VAL A 60 18.71 -23.48 -21.68
N ASP A 61 18.74 -22.27 -22.23
CA ASP A 61 19.96 -21.52 -22.33
C ASP A 61 20.08 -20.73 -21.02
N LYS A 62 21.29 -20.64 -20.49
CA LYS A 62 21.60 -19.87 -19.27
C LYS A 62 21.34 -18.36 -19.45
N SER A 63 20.94 -17.95 -20.66
CA SER A 63 20.46 -16.62 -21.04
C SER A 63 18.93 -16.42 -20.87
N SER A 64 18.20 -17.42 -20.36
CA SER A 64 16.74 -17.36 -20.22
C SER A 64 16.30 -16.05 -19.56
N PRO A 65 15.42 -15.25 -20.21
CA PRO A 65 15.05 -13.91 -19.75
C PRO A 65 14.17 -13.92 -18.49
N ILE A 66 13.93 -15.10 -17.92
CA ILE A 66 13.11 -15.33 -16.74
C ILE A 66 13.73 -16.39 -15.83
N ARG A 67 13.76 -16.11 -14.54
CA ARG A 67 14.21 -16.98 -13.46
C ARG A 67 13.03 -17.30 -12.57
N VAL A 68 12.70 -18.57 -12.43
CA VAL A 68 11.65 -19.04 -11.53
C VAL A 68 12.24 -19.31 -10.15
N LEU A 69 11.62 -18.74 -9.12
CA LEU A 69 12.00 -18.87 -7.73
C LEU A 69 10.81 -19.44 -6.93
N PRO A 70 11.07 -20.25 -5.90
CA PRO A 70 10.03 -20.52 -4.92
C PRO A 70 9.62 -19.20 -4.25
N ALA A 71 8.32 -18.99 -4.01
CA ALA A 71 7.89 -17.88 -3.17
C ALA A 71 8.59 -17.98 -1.80
N VAL A 72 9.00 -16.83 -1.23
CA VAL A 72 9.63 -16.77 0.09
C VAL A 72 8.58 -17.20 1.12
N THR A 73 8.64 -18.46 1.54
CA THR A 73 7.78 -19.00 2.58
C THR A 73 8.54 -18.99 3.90
N ASN A 74 7.98 -18.34 4.92
CA ASN A 74 8.40 -18.58 6.29
C ASN A 74 8.26 -20.10 6.57
N PRO A 75 9.27 -20.79 7.14
CA PRO A 75 9.21 -22.23 7.40
C PRO A 75 8.08 -22.67 8.35
N ARG A 76 7.41 -21.74 9.04
CA ARG A 76 6.18 -22.01 9.82
C ARG A 76 4.89 -21.90 9.01
N SER A 77 4.96 -21.60 7.72
CA SER A 77 3.82 -21.29 6.86
C SER A 77 3.13 -22.56 6.34
N SER A 78 1.80 -22.54 6.43
CA SER A 78 0.88 -23.56 5.89
C SER A 78 1.10 -23.88 4.39
N SER A 79 0.65 -25.05 3.94
CA SER A 79 0.76 -25.53 2.55
C SER A 79 0.12 -24.62 1.49
N HIS A 80 -0.64 -23.60 1.89
CA HIS A 80 -1.35 -22.69 1.00
C HIS A 80 -0.43 -21.87 0.07
N PHE A 81 0.84 -21.66 0.45
CA PHE A 81 1.80 -20.91 -0.37
C PHE A 81 2.57 -21.76 -1.37
N ASN A 82 2.43 -23.08 -1.34
CA ASN A 82 3.08 -23.97 -2.33
C ASN A 82 2.59 -23.73 -3.75
N ARG A 83 1.43 -23.09 -3.90
CA ARG A 83 0.85 -22.70 -5.18
C ARG A 83 1.45 -21.42 -5.76
N TRP A 84 2.32 -20.73 -5.05
CA TRP A 84 2.89 -19.47 -5.52
C TRP A 84 4.38 -19.61 -5.85
N LEU A 85 4.77 -19.02 -6.98
CA LEU A 85 6.13 -18.89 -7.46
C LEU A 85 6.43 -17.42 -7.74
N GLN A 86 7.70 -17.04 -7.62
CA GLN A 86 8.19 -15.74 -8.07
C GLN A 86 8.90 -15.92 -9.40
N LEU A 87 8.63 -15.05 -10.36
CA LEU A 87 9.32 -14.99 -11.65
C LEU A 87 10.14 -13.70 -11.66
N ASN A 88 11.44 -13.79 -11.96
CA ASN A 88 12.32 -12.65 -12.10
C ASN A 88 12.78 -12.54 -13.56
N GLY A 89 12.37 -11.53 -14.31
CA GLY A 89 12.63 -11.43 -15.74
C GLY A 89 11.98 -10.24 -16.44
N GLN A 90 12.16 -10.15 -17.76
CA GLN A 90 11.44 -9.19 -18.59
C GLN A 90 9.95 -9.52 -18.66
N GLU A 91 9.10 -8.50 -18.75
CA GLU A 91 7.63 -8.64 -18.80
C GLU A 91 7.14 -9.58 -19.90
N SER A 92 7.65 -9.40 -21.12
CA SER A 92 7.31 -10.27 -22.26
C SER A 92 7.65 -11.74 -22.00
N ALA A 93 8.73 -12.02 -21.27
CA ALA A 93 9.12 -13.37 -20.90
C ALA A 93 8.22 -13.96 -19.81
N ALA A 94 7.79 -13.14 -18.83
CA ALA A 94 6.84 -13.55 -17.81
C ALA A 94 5.47 -13.88 -18.40
N GLU A 95 4.97 -13.04 -19.30
CA GLU A 95 3.71 -13.26 -20.01
C GLU A 95 3.76 -14.51 -20.90
N GLU A 96 4.84 -14.70 -21.67
CA GLU A 96 5.02 -15.89 -22.50
C GLU A 96 5.06 -17.17 -21.65
N TYR A 97 5.80 -17.14 -20.54
CA TYR A 97 5.90 -18.29 -19.65
C TYR A 97 4.57 -18.61 -18.96
N PHE A 98 3.84 -17.59 -18.52
CA PHE A 98 2.49 -17.77 -17.96
C PHE A 98 1.52 -18.33 -19.00
N ALA A 99 1.50 -17.80 -20.22
CA ALA A 99 0.62 -18.27 -21.29
C ALA A 99 0.85 -19.76 -21.59
N TYR A 100 2.11 -20.20 -21.60
CA TYR A 100 2.48 -21.60 -21.76
C TYR A 100 1.96 -22.48 -20.61
N LEU A 101 2.21 -22.11 -19.35
CA LEU A 101 1.73 -22.87 -18.21
C LEU A 101 0.20 -22.89 -18.11
N LYS A 102 -0.46 -21.80 -18.51
CA LYS A 102 -1.92 -21.70 -18.58
C LYS A 102 -2.50 -22.65 -19.63
N GLN A 103 -1.88 -22.77 -20.81
CA GLN A 103 -2.28 -23.73 -21.84
C GLN A 103 -2.17 -25.18 -21.37
N GLN A 104 -1.17 -25.50 -20.54
CA GLN A 104 -1.01 -26.82 -19.92
C GLN A 104 -1.91 -27.03 -18.70
N GLY A 105 -2.70 -26.03 -18.30
CA GLY A 105 -3.55 -26.09 -17.11
C GLY A 105 -2.76 -26.06 -15.79
N LEU A 106 -1.51 -25.59 -15.80
CA LEU A 106 -0.60 -25.60 -14.66
C LEU A 106 -0.57 -24.27 -13.90
N ALA A 107 -0.96 -23.15 -14.52
CA ALA A 107 -1.05 -21.84 -13.88
C ALA A 107 -2.37 -21.13 -14.21
N ASP A 108 -2.84 -20.27 -13.31
CA ASP A 108 -4.11 -19.55 -13.46
C ASP A 108 -4.06 -18.04 -13.21
N LEU A 109 -2.97 -17.51 -12.62
CA LEU A 109 -2.79 -16.09 -12.34
C LEU A 109 -1.32 -15.66 -12.48
N LEU A 110 -1.10 -14.48 -13.06
CA LEU A 110 0.18 -13.78 -13.12
C LEU A 110 -0.06 -12.33 -12.68
N GLU A 111 0.72 -11.86 -11.70
CA GLU A 111 0.64 -10.49 -11.19
C GLU A 111 2.04 -9.87 -11.10
N PRO A 112 2.29 -8.67 -11.66
CA PRO A 112 3.57 -7.99 -11.48
C PRO A 112 3.77 -7.58 -10.01
N VAL A 113 5.01 -7.69 -9.52
CA VAL A 113 5.39 -7.16 -8.21
C VAL A 113 5.62 -5.66 -8.35
N HIS A 114 4.70 -4.88 -7.83
CA HIS A 114 4.82 -3.42 -7.80
C HIS A 114 5.80 -2.99 -6.70
N VAL A 115 6.92 -2.41 -7.08
CA VAL A 115 7.83 -1.74 -6.14
C VAL A 115 7.43 -0.28 -6.05
N PHE A 116 6.88 0.11 -4.91
CA PHE A 116 6.59 1.51 -4.62
C PHE A 116 7.87 2.17 -4.09
N ARG A 117 8.43 3.11 -4.86
CA ARG A 117 9.51 3.98 -4.37
C ARG A 117 8.87 5.18 -3.68
N VAL A 118 8.98 5.24 -2.37
CA VAL A 118 8.71 6.46 -1.61
C VAL A 118 9.85 7.44 -1.89
N ARG A 119 9.55 8.55 -2.56
CA ARG A 119 10.48 9.68 -2.69
C ARG A 119 10.08 10.75 -1.69
N ALA A 120 10.99 11.11 -0.80
CA ALA A 120 10.85 12.31 0.01
C ALA A 120 11.04 13.55 -0.88
N ALA A 121 9.99 14.35 -1.05
CA ALA A 121 10.10 15.73 -1.52
C ALA A 121 8.89 16.54 -1.03
N ARG A 122 9.19 17.65 -0.34
CA ARG A 122 8.23 18.67 0.11
C ARG A 122 7.32 19.10 -1.06
N GLU A 123 6.04 18.75 -1.04
CA GLU A 123 4.99 19.28 -1.92
C GLU A 123 3.59 18.77 -1.48
N ASP A 124 2.87 19.59 -0.71
CA ASP A 124 1.45 19.40 -0.35
C ASP A 124 0.56 19.51 -1.58
N SER A 125 0.53 18.47 -2.39
CA SER A 125 -0.37 18.42 -3.54
C SER A 125 -1.39 17.32 -3.32
N VAL A 126 -2.61 17.73 -2.98
CA VAL A 126 -3.85 16.96 -3.15
C VAL A 126 -3.87 16.24 -4.51
N ALA A 127 -3.24 16.83 -5.53
CA ALA A 127 -3.05 16.23 -6.86
C ALA A 127 -2.32 14.87 -6.87
N LYS A 128 -1.51 14.54 -5.85
CA LYS A 128 -0.86 13.22 -5.71
C LYS A 128 -1.73 12.21 -4.95
N GLN A 129 -2.75 12.67 -4.24
CA GLN A 129 -3.67 11.85 -3.46
C GLN A 129 -4.85 11.39 -4.34
N TRP A 130 -4.54 10.57 -5.36
CA TRP A 130 -5.50 10.11 -6.37
C TRP A 130 -6.79 9.48 -5.80
N TYR A 131 -6.72 8.95 -4.58
CA TYR A 131 -7.84 8.32 -3.90
C TYR A 131 -8.92 9.33 -3.50
N LEU A 132 -8.55 10.60 -3.26
CA LEU A 132 -9.50 11.65 -2.91
C LEU A 132 -10.52 11.89 -4.03
N ASP A 133 -10.07 11.85 -5.29
CA ASP A 133 -10.94 11.94 -6.46
C ASP A 133 -11.88 10.71 -6.56
N LYS A 134 -11.40 9.53 -6.17
CA LYS A 134 -12.20 8.28 -6.22
C LYS A 134 -13.30 8.25 -5.18
N ILE A 135 -13.10 8.88 -4.04
CA ILE A 135 -14.11 8.99 -2.98
C ILE A 135 -14.92 10.29 -3.07
N HIS A 136 -14.71 11.10 -4.11
CA HIS A 136 -15.37 12.40 -4.30
C HIS A 136 -15.18 13.34 -3.09
N ALA A 137 -13.95 13.38 -2.56
CA ALA A 137 -13.63 14.13 -1.34
C ALA A 137 -13.85 15.64 -1.51
N GLN A 138 -13.51 16.19 -2.68
CA GLN A 138 -13.61 17.63 -2.95
C GLN A 138 -15.07 18.10 -2.98
N GLU A 139 -15.98 17.28 -3.51
CA GLU A 139 -17.41 17.50 -3.48
C GLU A 139 -17.96 17.35 -2.05
N ALA A 140 -17.52 16.33 -1.30
CA ALA A 140 -17.88 16.16 0.11
C ALA A 140 -17.44 17.37 0.97
N TRP A 141 -16.26 17.92 0.71
CA TRP A 141 -15.74 19.12 1.38
C TRP A 141 -16.52 20.40 1.10
N GLN A 142 -17.34 20.44 0.04
CA GLN A 142 -18.31 21.54 -0.16
C GLN A 142 -19.50 21.44 0.80
N ILE A 143 -19.78 20.24 1.33
CA ILE A 143 -20.84 19.99 2.30
C ILE A 143 -20.30 20.16 3.72
N THR A 144 -19.19 19.50 4.05
CA THR A 144 -18.52 19.63 5.35
C THR A 144 -17.04 19.22 5.25
N ARG A 145 -16.19 19.85 6.06
CA ARG A 145 -14.78 19.47 6.24
C ARG A 145 -14.53 18.75 7.57
N GLY A 146 -15.60 18.32 8.22
CA GLY A 146 -15.54 17.73 9.56
C GLY A 146 -15.76 18.76 10.67
N SER A 147 -15.51 18.31 11.89
CA SER A 147 -15.69 19.09 13.12
C SER A 147 -14.65 18.62 14.12
N ALA A 148 -14.05 19.55 14.87
CA ALA A 148 -13.14 19.23 15.97
C ALA A 148 -13.83 18.45 17.12
N GLY A 149 -15.18 18.39 17.12
CA GLY A 149 -15.92 17.53 18.05
C GLY A 149 -15.99 16.06 17.65
N VAL A 150 -15.51 15.69 16.46
CA VAL A 150 -15.38 14.28 16.04
C VAL A 150 -13.96 13.84 16.34
N VAL A 151 -13.81 12.93 17.30
CA VAL A 151 -12.52 12.35 17.70
C VAL A 151 -12.37 10.99 17.02
N VAL A 152 -11.21 10.74 16.41
CA VAL A 152 -10.84 9.47 15.79
C VAL A 152 -9.65 8.90 16.55
N GLY A 153 -9.82 7.72 17.15
CA GLY A 153 -8.72 6.99 17.78
C GLY A 153 -7.94 6.18 16.75
N VAL A 154 -6.61 6.35 16.74
CA VAL A 154 -5.69 5.57 15.90
C VAL A 154 -4.94 4.61 16.81
N ILE A 155 -5.03 3.31 16.52
CA ILE A 155 -4.27 2.26 17.22
C ILE A 155 -3.21 1.75 16.24
N ASP A 156 -2.00 2.26 16.38
CA ASP A 156 -0.91 2.02 15.43
C ASP A 156 0.46 2.20 16.14
N THR A 157 1.54 2.52 15.42
CA THR A 157 2.90 2.74 15.97
C THR A 157 3.08 4.06 16.74
N GLY A 158 2.00 4.76 17.05
CA GLY A 158 2.03 6.13 17.60
C GLY A 158 1.72 7.20 16.55
N ILE A 159 1.94 8.46 16.90
CA ILE A 159 1.78 9.62 16.02
C ILE A 159 2.92 10.61 16.25
N ASP A 160 3.54 11.11 15.18
CA ASP A 160 4.41 12.29 15.27
C ASP A 160 3.55 13.53 15.56
N TYR A 161 3.32 13.78 16.85
CA TYR A 161 2.58 14.93 17.31
C TYR A 161 3.31 16.26 17.09
N THR A 162 4.56 16.23 16.61
CA THR A 162 5.32 17.42 16.19
C THR A 162 5.20 17.71 14.70
N HIS A 163 4.55 16.83 13.93
CA HIS A 163 4.39 16.99 12.48
C HIS A 163 3.58 18.26 12.17
N PRO A 164 4.10 19.19 11.33
CA PRO A 164 3.49 20.51 11.13
C PRO A 164 2.07 20.47 10.54
N ASP A 165 1.75 19.43 9.77
CA ASP A 165 0.42 19.23 9.18
C ASP A 165 -0.57 18.54 10.13
N LEU A 166 -0.09 17.87 11.18
CA LEU A 166 -0.94 17.13 12.12
C LEU A 166 -1.17 17.88 13.43
N GLN A 167 -0.22 18.72 13.88
CA GLN A 167 -0.27 19.41 15.18
C GLN A 167 -1.59 20.15 15.47
N ASN A 168 -2.30 20.63 14.43
CA ASN A 168 -3.56 21.36 14.58
C ASN A 168 -4.80 20.44 14.61
N SER A 169 -4.63 19.15 14.33
CA SER A 169 -5.69 18.14 14.25
C SER A 169 -5.62 17.13 15.39
N LEU A 170 -4.58 17.19 16.24
CA LEU A 170 -4.43 16.31 17.38
C LEU A 170 -5.55 16.51 18.39
N TRP A 171 -6.09 15.40 18.87
CA TRP A 171 -6.92 15.42 20.06
C TRP A 171 -6.04 15.71 21.28
N VAL A 172 -6.61 16.42 22.24
CA VAL A 172 -5.92 16.77 23.47
C VAL A 172 -6.83 16.45 24.65
N ASN A 173 -6.36 15.61 25.56
CA ASN A 173 -7.00 15.39 26.84
C ASN A 173 -6.90 16.68 27.67
N ARG A 174 -8.02 17.40 27.76
CA ARG A 174 -8.06 18.69 28.47
C ARG A 174 -8.01 18.52 29.99
N ALA A 175 -8.33 17.35 30.52
CA ALA A 175 -8.19 17.07 31.93
C ALA A 175 -6.70 17.03 32.29
N GLU A 176 -5.96 16.12 31.68
CA GLU A 176 -4.50 15.99 31.87
C GLU A 176 -3.73 17.25 31.49
N LEU A 177 -4.06 17.91 30.37
CA LEU A 177 -3.35 19.14 29.97
C LEU A 177 -3.42 20.24 31.04
N ASN A 178 -4.54 20.32 31.77
CA ASN A 178 -4.75 21.33 32.81
C ASN A 178 -4.62 20.74 34.23
N GLY A 179 -4.14 19.50 34.30
CA GLY A 179 -4.05 18.67 35.49
C GLY A 179 -2.77 18.90 36.29
N GLU A 180 -2.51 17.98 37.22
CA GLU A 180 -1.29 17.94 38.02
C GLU A 180 -0.31 16.91 37.44
N GLU A 181 0.93 17.33 37.17
CA GLU A 181 1.98 16.43 36.67
C GLU A 181 2.14 15.19 37.56
N GLY A 182 2.07 14.00 36.96
CA GLY A 182 2.15 12.71 37.64
C GLY A 182 0.85 12.24 38.28
N VAL A 183 -0.28 12.87 37.96
CA VAL A 183 -1.63 12.50 38.41
C VAL A 183 -2.46 12.07 37.19
N ASP A 184 -3.37 11.12 37.41
CA ASP A 184 -4.43 10.76 36.46
C ASP A 184 -5.65 11.63 36.82
N ASP A 185 -5.79 12.77 36.16
CA ASP A 185 -6.74 13.84 36.49
C ASP A 185 -8.17 13.54 36.03
N ASP A 186 -8.35 12.74 34.97
CA ASP A 186 -9.67 12.28 34.53
C ASP A 186 -10.10 10.92 35.11
N GLY A 187 -9.19 10.20 35.78
CA GLY A 187 -9.43 8.92 36.41
C GLY A 187 -9.61 7.78 35.42
N ASN A 188 -9.02 7.88 34.22
CA ASN A 188 -9.15 6.88 33.16
C ASN A 188 -8.15 5.71 33.30
N GLY A 189 -7.20 5.80 34.24
CA GLY A 189 -6.16 4.80 34.51
C GLY A 189 -4.81 5.10 33.85
N TYR A 190 -4.66 6.22 33.16
CA TYR A 190 -3.48 6.63 32.41
C TYR A 190 -3.01 8.00 32.90
N VAL A 191 -1.84 8.04 33.54
CA VAL A 191 -1.29 9.27 34.13
C VAL A 191 -0.73 10.17 33.02
N ASP A 192 -1.13 11.44 32.96
CA ASP A 192 -0.62 12.43 32.02
C ASP A 192 -0.82 12.09 30.52
N ASP A 193 -1.91 11.40 30.15
CA ASP A 193 -2.23 10.96 28.76
C ASP A 193 -2.73 12.08 27.82
N VAL A 194 -2.02 13.21 27.81
CA VAL A 194 -2.40 14.47 27.14
C VAL A 194 -2.74 14.30 25.65
N SER A 195 -1.99 13.47 24.93
CA SER A 195 -2.14 13.27 23.47
C SER A 195 -2.52 11.84 23.09
N GLY A 196 -2.84 11.00 24.08
CA GLY A 196 -2.98 9.55 23.93
C GLY A 196 -2.00 8.79 24.83
N TRP A 197 -1.82 7.51 24.55
CA TRP A 197 -1.08 6.59 25.40
C TRP A 197 -0.32 5.56 24.57
N ASP A 198 0.91 5.22 24.97
CA ASP A 198 1.63 4.06 24.44
C ASP A 198 1.37 2.82 25.30
N PHE A 199 0.80 1.80 24.67
CA PHE A 199 0.48 0.52 25.30
C PHE A 199 1.60 -0.52 25.17
N THR A 200 2.74 -0.15 24.58
CA THR A 200 3.73 -1.13 24.12
C THR A 200 4.55 -1.71 25.28
N ASP A 201 4.37 -3.01 25.51
CA ASP A 201 5.24 -3.86 26.34
C ASP A 201 5.67 -5.06 25.50
N ALA A 202 6.61 -4.82 24.58
CA ALA A 202 7.07 -5.80 23.61
C ALA A 202 8.59 -6.04 23.68
N PRO A 203 9.17 -6.40 24.85
CA PRO A 203 10.62 -6.52 25.04
C PRO A 203 11.30 -7.58 24.16
N ARG A 204 10.51 -8.45 23.51
CA ARG A 204 10.99 -9.49 22.57
C ARG A 204 10.97 -9.05 21.10
N PHE A 205 10.43 -7.87 20.82
CA PHE A 205 10.32 -7.28 19.49
C PHE A 205 10.99 -5.92 19.52
N ALA A 206 12.31 -5.94 19.72
CA ALA A 206 13.10 -4.72 19.70
C ALA A 206 12.96 -4.03 18.34
N ASP A 207 12.32 -2.87 18.36
CA ASP A 207 12.38 -1.89 17.28
C ASP A 207 13.26 -0.72 17.70
N ASN A 208 13.18 0.39 16.96
CA ASN A 208 14.00 1.57 17.21
C ASN A 208 13.38 2.52 18.25
N GLY A 209 12.23 2.19 18.85
CA GLY A 209 11.55 3.03 19.84
C GLY A 209 11.61 2.49 21.28
N ASP A 210 10.77 3.03 22.16
CA ASP A 210 10.58 2.69 23.56
C ASP A 210 9.59 1.53 23.80
N TYR A 211 9.75 0.45 23.04
CA TYR A 211 8.92 -0.78 23.09
C TYR A 211 8.88 -1.57 24.41
N LYS A 212 9.42 -1.05 25.52
CA LYS A 212 9.68 -1.80 26.75
C LYS A 212 8.67 -1.55 27.85
N ASP A 213 8.15 -0.34 27.96
CA ASP A 213 7.36 0.08 29.10
C ASP A 213 6.21 0.97 28.60
N PRO A 214 4.94 0.61 28.88
CA PRO A 214 3.81 1.46 28.53
C PRO A 214 3.89 2.80 29.27
N ASP A 215 3.69 3.90 28.57
CA ASP A 215 3.74 5.25 29.14
C ASP A 215 2.84 6.25 28.39
N ASN A 216 2.95 7.52 28.77
CA ASN A 216 2.14 8.61 28.27
C ASN A 216 2.70 9.30 27.01
N ASP A 217 3.71 8.70 26.36
CA ASP A 217 4.33 9.23 25.15
C ASP A 217 3.92 8.42 23.91
N PRO A 218 2.82 8.78 23.21
CA PRO A 218 2.40 8.07 22.00
C PRO A 218 3.21 8.51 20.75
N MET A 219 4.46 8.96 20.90
CA MET A 219 5.30 9.38 19.76
C MET A 219 5.51 8.23 18.77
N ASP A 220 5.40 8.52 17.47
CA ASP A 220 5.77 7.55 16.44
C ASP A 220 7.29 7.49 16.26
N GLU A 221 7.96 6.74 17.13
CA GLU A 221 9.41 6.56 17.10
C GLU A 221 9.86 5.57 16.01
N PHE A 222 8.92 4.87 15.40
CA PHE A 222 9.23 3.88 14.38
C PHE A 222 9.67 4.57 13.08
N GLY A 223 10.86 4.22 12.57
CA GLY A 223 11.46 4.92 11.42
C GLY A 223 10.68 4.87 10.10
N SER A 224 9.62 4.06 9.98
CA SER A 224 8.70 4.14 8.82
C SER A 224 7.50 5.05 9.04
N GLY A 225 7.22 5.47 10.28
CA GLY A 225 6.15 6.38 10.67
C GLY A 225 4.77 5.90 10.24
N HIS A 226 4.42 4.63 10.53
CA HIS A 226 3.20 4.04 9.98
C HIS A 226 1.96 4.70 10.58
N GLY A 227 1.90 4.86 11.90
CA GLY A 227 0.80 5.55 12.56
C GLY A 227 0.67 7.01 12.13
N THR A 228 1.79 7.72 11.95
CA THR A 228 1.81 9.08 11.41
C THR A 228 1.28 9.17 9.97
N GLN A 229 1.49 8.13 9.15
CA GLN A 229 0.97 8.09 7.77
C GLN A 229 -0.50 7.71 7.68
N VAL A 230 -1.00 6.97 8.68
CA VAL A 230 -2.41 6.61 8.81
C VAL A 230 -3.24 7.80 9.29
N ALA A 231 -2.65 8.64 10.17
CA ALA A 231 -3.23 9.89 10.67
C ALA A 231 -3.32 10.98 9.58
#